data_AF-A0A8C2FD39-F1
#
_entry.id   AF-A0A8C2FD39-F1
#
_cell.length_a   1.000
_cell.length_b   1.000
_cell.length_c   1.000
_cell.angle_alpha   90.00
_cell.angle_beta   90.00
_cell.angle_gamma   90.00
#
_symmetry.space_group_name_H-M   'P 1'
#
loop_
_entity.id
_entity.type
_entity.pdbx_description
1 polymer ?
#
loop_
_entity_poly.entity_id
_entity_poly.type
_entity_poly.pdbx_seq_one_letter_code
_entity_poly.pdbx_strand_id
1 'polypeptide(L)'
;MWNPNRMMSEDCLYLNVWVPPTPRPQSLAVMVWIYGGGFYSGSSSLDVYDGRYLAYSEKVVVVSMNYRVGAFGFLALNGSSEAPGNVGLLDQRLALQWVQENIPFFGGNPKQVTIFGESAGGASVGMHVLSPDSRPFFTRAIMQSGVPNTPWATVSFDEARRRATLLGKLVGCSEGNDTELVDCLRNKHPQELIDQEWQVLPYSSLFRFSFVPVIDGVFLPDTPEAMINSGNFKYTQIMLGVNQDEGSYFLLYGAPGFSKDNESLISREDFLEGVKMGVPHANEIGLEAVILQYTDWMDENNPQKNRDAMDDIVGDQNVICPLQHFARSYAQHTSLHTQPGAPQTWPGLSGWE
;
A
#
# COMPACT_ATOMS: atom_id res chain seq x y z
N MET A 1 4.06 3.51 -15.01
CA MET A 1 2.69 4.04 -14.83
C MET A 1 2.67 5.22 -13.85
N TRP A 2 3.39 5.14 -12.73
CA TRP A 2 3.38 6.13 -11.66
C TRP A 2 4.49 7.18 -11.76
N ASN A 3 4.67 7.75 -12.95
CA ASN A 3 5.64 8.81 -13.17
C ASN A 3 5.04 10.18 -12.79
N PRO A 4 5.75 11.03 -12.04
CA PRO A 4 5.29 12.38 -11.72
C PRO A 4 4.99 13.19 -12.99
N ASN A 5 3.82 13.83 -13.05
CA ASN A 5 3.42 14.77 -14.12
C ASN A 5 3.53 16.24 -13.69
N ARG A 6 4.16 16.50 -12.54
CA ARG A 6 4.49 17.80 -11.96
C ARG A 6 5.92 17.77 -11.41
N MET A 7 6.52 18.94 -11.16
CA MET A 7 7.85 19.00 -10.56
C MET A 7 7.86 18.36 -9.17
N MET A 8 8.87 17.52 -8.90
CA MET A 8 9.09 16.94 -7.57
C MET A 8 9.73 17.97 -6.65
N SER A 9 9.30 17.99 -5.39
CA SER A 9 9.79 18.84 -4.31
C SER A 9 9.50 18.16 -2.98
N GLU A 10 10.29 18.41 -1.94
CA GLU A 10 9.95 18.00 -0.56
C GLU A 10 8.76 18.82 -0.01
N ASP A 11 8.58 20.04 -0.52
CA ASP A 11 7.33 20.80 -0.36
C ASP A 11 6.25 20.17 -1.25
N CYS A 12 5.64 19.08 -0.76
CA CYS A 12 4.69 18.26 -1.50
C CYS A 12 3.40 17.93 -0.75
N LEU A 13 3.27 18.33 0.52
CA LEU A 13 2.13 17.99 1.38
C LEU A 13 0.90 18.84 1.08
N TYR A 14 0.27 18.55 -0.05
CA TYR A 14 -0.94 19.17 -0.56
C TYR A 14 -2.05 18.14 -0.74
N LEU A 15 -3.29 18.63 -0.78
CA LEU A 15 -4.47 17.85 -1.17
C LEU A 15 -5.27 18.60 -2.23
N ASN A 16 -6.02 17.86 -3.03
CA ASN A 16 -6.92 18.38 -4.06
C ASN A 16 -8.36 18.08 -3.66
N VAL A 17 -9.30 18.97 -3.99
CA VAL A 17 -10.73 18.79 -3.69
C VAL A 17 -11.57 19.05 -4.94
N TRP A 18 -12.33 18.04 -5.37
CA TRP A 18 -13.34 18.17 -6.43
C TRP A 18 -14.72 18.20 -5.79
N VAL A 19 -15.49 19.24 -6.13
CA VAL A 19 -16.85 19.46 -5.63
C VAL A 19 -17.82 19.46 -6.82
N PRO A 20 -18.99 18.79 -6.72
CA PRO A 20 -19.98 18.78 -7.79
C PRO A 20 -20.47 20.19 -8.16
N PRO A 21 -20.92 20.41 -9.41
CA PRO A 21 -21.35 21.73 -9.90
C PRO A 21 -22.64 22.22 -9.22
N THR A 22 -22.92 23.52 -9.38
CA THR A 22 -23.99 24.25 -8.71
C THR A 22 -25.42 23.82 -9.07
N PRO A 23 -26.40 23.98 -8.14
CA PRO A 23 -26.25 24.52 -6.79
C PRO A 23 -25.39 23.59 -5.91
N ARG A 24 -24.46 24.16 -5.13
CA ARG A 24 -23.51 23.38 -4.32
C ARG A 24 -24.31 22.53 -3.33
N PRO A 25 -24.35 21.19 -3.47
CA PRO A 25 -25.10 20.36 -2.55
C PRO A 25 -24.45 20.43 -1.15
N GLN A 26 -25.26 20.32 -0.11
CA GLN A 26 -24.79 20.35 1.27
C GLN A 26 -24.76 18.93 1.84
N SER A 27 -23.80 18.66 2.72
CA SER A 27 -23.67 17.41 3.47
C SER A 27 -23.51 16.16 2.58
N LEU A 28 -22.72 16.27 1.52
CA LEU A 28 -22.41 15.14 0.62
C LEU A 28 -21.47 14.12 1.28
N ALA A 29 -21.57 12.86 0.85
CA ALA A 29 -20.53 11.88 1.15
C ALA A 29 -19.17 12.35 0.60
N VAL A 30 -18.11 12.00 1.33
CA VAL A 30 -16.73 12.39 1.02
C VAL A 30 -15.92 11.13 0.74
N MET A 31 -15.20 11.10 -0.38
CA MET A 31 -14.27 10.03 -0.71
C MET A 31 -12.85 10.58 -0.74
N VAL A 32 -11.94 9.97 0.01
CA VAL A 32 -10.55 10.44 0.15
C VAL A 32 -9.59 9.40 -0.43
N TRP A 33 -8.95 9.74 -1.55
CA TRP A 33 -8.03 8.90 -2.29
C TRP A 33 -6.62 8.94 -1.69
N ILE A 34 -6.07 7.76 -1.42
CA ILE A 34 -4.68 7.52 -1.04
C ILE A 34 -4.04 6.72 -2.17
N TYR A 35 -3.09 7.31 -2.89
CA TYR A 35 -2.46 6.65 -4.04
C TYR A 35 -1.57 5.47 -3.63
N GLY A 36 -1.35 4.55 -4.56
CA GLY A 36 -0.35 3.48 -4.49
C GLY A 36 1.02 3.90 -5.02
N GLY A 37 1.89 2.90 -5.23
CA GLY A 37 3.27 3.12 -5.69
C GLY A 37 4.34 2.51 -4.79
N GLY A 38 4.02 1.42 -4.09
CA GLY A 38 4.97 0.66 -3.27
C GLY A 38 5.63 1.45 -2.14
N PHE A 39 4.99 2.54 -1.68
CA PHE A 39 5.55 3.51 -0.72
C PHE A 39 6.80 4.27 -1.18
N TYR A 40 7.37 4.00 -2.36
CA TYR A 40 8.54 4.69 -2.92
C TYR A 40 8.17 5.70 -4.02
N SER A 41 6.94 5.67 -4.52
CA SER A 41 6.45 6.52 -5.60
C SER A 41 4.96 6.83 -5.46
N GLY A 42 4.42 7.65 -6.36
CA GLY A 42 3.02 8.02 -6.44
C GLY A 42 2.81 9.53 -6.49
N SER A 43 1.64 9.95 -6.96
CA SER A 43 1.24 11.36 -6.99
C SER A 43 -0.27 11.48 -7.02
N SER A 44 -0.83 12.41 -6.24
CA SER A 44 -2.26 12.72 -6.28
C SER A 44 -2.72 13.42 -7.57
N SER A 45 -1.78 13.84 -8.42
CA SER A 45 -2.02 14.67 -9.59
C SER A 45 -2.05 13.93 -10.93
N LEU A 46 -1.89 12.61 -10.92
CA LEU A 46 -1.96 11.79 -12.14
C LEU A 46 -3.34 11.86 -12.79
N ASP A 47 -3.36 11.84 -14.13
CA ASP A 47 -4.59 12.00 -14.91
C ASP A 47 -5.65 10.91 -14.60
N VAL A 48 -5.19 9.68 -14.29
CA VAL A 48 -6.07 8.57 -13.89
C VAL A 48 -6.74 8.80 -12.52
N TYR A 49 -6.22 9.71 -11.71
CA TYR A 49 -6.78 10.09 -10.41
C TYR A 49 -7.57 11.41 -10.45
N ASP A 50 -7.90 11.93 -11.65
CA ASP A 50 -8.73 13.12 -11.76
C ASP A 50 -10.15 12.86 -11.22
N GLY A 51 -10.39 13.36 -10.00
CA GLY A 51 -11.62 13.12 -9.25
C GLY A 51 -12.88 13.74 -9.85
N ARG A 52 -12.79 14.52 -10.95
CA ARG A 52 -13.94 15.22 -11.53
C ARG A 52 -15.06 14.28 -11.96
N TYR A 53 -14.72 13.12 -12.51
CA TYR A 53 -15.71 12.20 -13.07
C TYR A 53 -16.52 11.52 -11.96
N LEU A 54 -15.84 11.08 -10.90
CA LEU A 54 -16.47 10.48 -9.73
C LEU A 54 -17.30 11.52 -8.97
N ALA A 55 -16.75 12.72 -8.72
CA ALA A 55 -17.47 13.80 -8.07
C ALA A 55 -18.75 14.18 -8.85
N TYR A 56 -18.65 14.31 -10.17
CA TYR A 56 -19.78 14.69 -11.02
C TYR A 56 -20.86 13.61 -11.09
N SER A 57 -20.49 12.35 -11.32
CA SER A 57 -21.43 11.27 -11.61
C SER A 57 -22.14 10.79 -10.35
N GLU A 58 -21.39 10.56 -9.27
CA GLU A 58 -21.91 10.00 -8.03
C GLU A 58 -22.34 11.07 -7.01
N LYS A 59 -22.17 12.35 -7.36
CA LYS A 59 -22.51 13.50 -6.49
C LYS A 59 -21.85 13.41 -5.12
N VAL A 60 -20.54 13.13 -5.11
CA VAL A 60 -19.71 13.09 -3.91
C VAL A 60 -18.64 14.19 -3.94
N VAL A 61 -18.12 14.55 -2.76
CA VAL A 61 -16.87 15.34 -2.69
C VAL A 61 -15.71 14.37 -2.77
N VAL A 62 -14.82 14.57 -3.73
CA VAL A 62 -13.60 13.75 -3.87
C VAL A 62 -12.42 14.56 -3.37
N VAL A 63 -11.61 13.97 -2.50
CA VAL A 63 -10.33 14.49 -2.04
C VAL A 63 -9.23 13.54 -2.48
N SER A 64 -8.10 14.04 -2.93
CA SER A 64 -6.88 13.23 -3.09
C SER A 64 -5.73 13.91 -2.35
N MET A 65 -4.89 13.13 -1.67
CA MET A 65 -3.79 13.66 -0.85
C MET A 65 -2.43 13.20 -1.34
N ASN A 66 -1.40 14.02 -1.08
CA ASN A 66 -0.02 13.58 -1.10
C ASN A 66 0.46 13.16 0.28
N TYR A 67 1.43 12.25 0.30
CA TYR A 67 2.20 11.87 1.48
C TYR A 67 3.65 11.60 1.07
N ARG A 68 4.61 11.82 1.97
CA ARG A 68 6.02 11.55 1.66
C ARG A 68 6.24 10.06 1.38
N VAL A 69 7.09 9.76 0.40
CA VAL A 69 7.44 8.41 -0.06
C VAL A 69 8.94 8.16 0.07
N GLY A 70 9.36 6.90 -0.07
CA GLY A 70 10.75 6.47 0.00
C GLY A 70 11.39 6.80 1.35
N ALA A 71 12.70 7.10 1.34
CA ALA A 71 13.42 7.48 2.55
C ALA A 71 12.80 8.71 3.25
N PHE A 72 12.25 9.66 2.49
CA PHE A 72 11.64 10.89 3.02
C PHE A 72 10.39 10.62 3.86
N GLY A 73 9.66 9.54 3.57
CA GLY A 73 8.43 9.16 4.27
C GLY A 73 8.59 8.04 5.28
N PHE A 74 9.58 7.16 5.10
CA PHE A 74 9.61 5.87 5.77
C PHE A 74 11.00 5.45 6.29
N LEU A 75 11.99 6.34 6.27
CA LEU A 75 13.23 6.09 6.99
C LEU A 75 12.94 6.01 8.50
N ALA A 76 13.40 4.93 9.13
CA ALA A 76 13.11 4.65 10.54
C ALA A 76 14.38 4.25 11.31
N LEU A 77 14.60 4.92 12.43
CA LEU A 77 15.63 4.63 13.41
C LEU A 77 14.96 4.50 14.79
N ASN A 78 14.86 3.28 15.29
CA ASN A 78 14.18 3.01 16.56
C ASN A 78 14.74 3.88 17.71
N GLY A 79 13.86 4.58 18.43
CA GLY A 79 14.23 5.48 19.52
C GLY A 79 14.65 6.90 19.09
N SER A 80 14.79 7.17 17.79
CA SER A 80 15.05 8.52 17.29
C SER A 80 13.75 9.29 17.09
N SER A 81 13.67 10.49 17.68
CA SER A 81 12.56 11.43 17.41
C SER A 81 12.70 12.16 16.07
N GLU A 82 13.90 12.17 15.50
CA GLU A 82 14.21 12.87 14.24
C GLU A 82 13.85 12.05 12.99
N ALA A 83 13.84 10.71 13.13
CA ALA A 83 13.44 9.77 12.10
C ALA A 83 12.74 8.54 12.71
N PRO A 84 11.54 8.71 13.30
CA PRO A 84 10.84 7.65 14.02
C PRO A 84 10.29 6.54 13.10
N GLY A 85 10.26 6.77 11.78
CA GLY A 85 9.51 5.96 10.82
C GLY A 85 8.07 6.42 10.67
N ASN A 86 7.36 5.83 9.71
CA ASN A 86 5.92 6.04 9.46
C ASN A 86 5.47 7.50 9.20
N VAL A 87 6.39 8.45 8.96
CA VAL A 87 6.00 9.87 8.79
C VAL A 87 5.14 10.09 7.54
N GLY A 88 5.28 9.26 6.49
CA GLY A 88 4.35 9.23 5.37
C GLY A 88 2.92 8.83 5.76
N LEU A 89 2.73 7.88 6.68
CA LEU A 89 1.40 7.56 7.24
C LEU A 89 0.87 8.67 8.14
N LEU A 90 1.75 9.41 8.81
CA LEU A 90 1.37 10.59 9.60
C LEU A 90 0.94 11.76 8.70
N ASP A 91 1.57 11.94 7.54
CA ASP A 91 1.13 12.90 6.53
C ASP A 91 -0.30 12.58 6.06
N GLN A 92 -0.57 11.30 5.78
CA GLN A 92 -1.92 10.84 5.43
C GLN A 92 -2.92 11.13 6.56
N ARG A 93 -2.56 10.81 7.81
CA ARG A 93 -3.41 11.09 8.98
C ARG A 93 -3.69 12.59 9.13
N LEU A 94 -2.69 13.45 8.91
CA LEU A 94 -2.85 14.91 8.96
C LEU A 94 -3.81 15.40 7.88
N ALA A 95 -3.74 14.86 6.66
CA ALA A 95 -4.72 15.17 5.62
C ALA A 95 -6.13 14.70 6.00
N LEU A 96 -6.28 13.53 6.63
CA LEU A 96 -7.60 13.07 7.14
C LEU A 96 -8.15 13.97 8.26
N GLN A 97 -7.29 14.45 9.16
CA GLN A 97 -7.65 15.47 10.15
C GLN A 97 -8.14 16.75 9.48
N TRP A 98 -7.40 17.24 8.49
CA TRP A 98 -7.79 18.41 7.72
C TRP A 98 -9.16 18.22 7.06
N VAL A 99 -9.44 17.04 6.48
CA VAL A 99 -10.77 16.73 5.90
C VAL A 99 -11.85 16.82 6.96
N GLN A 100 -11.65 16.24 8.15
CA GLN A 100 -12.65 16.30 9.23
C GLN A 100 -12.99 17.74 9.64
N GLU A 101 -11.99 18.61 9.72
CA GLU A 101 -12.15 20.00 10.16
C GLU A 101 -12.69 20.93 9.06
N ASN A 102 -12.34 20.67 7.79
CA ASN A 102 -12.52 21.66 6.72
C ASN A 102 -13.50 21.23 5.62
N ILE A 103 -13.76 19.93 5.43
CA ILE A 103 -14.65 19.48 4.35
C ILE A 103 -16.10 20.00 4.44
N PRO A 104 -16.66 20.37 5.61
CA PRO A 104 -17.96 21.06 5.66
C PRO A 104 -18.02 22.32 4.78
N PHE A 105 -16.93 23.10 4.69
CA PHE A 105 -16.89 24.33 3.89
C PHE A 105 -16.92 24.06 2.38
N PHE A 106 -16.60 22.83 1.97
CA PHE A 106 -16.69 22.36 0.59
C PHE A 106 -18.03 21.67 0.30
N GLY A 107 -18.94 21.58 1.27
CA GLY A 107 -20.23 20.91 1.15
C GLY A 107 -20.18 19.41 1.50
N GLY A 108 -19.04 18.90 1.96
CA GLY A 108 -18.89 17.51 2.40
C GLY A 108 -19.38 17.29 3.83
N ASN A 109 -19.78 16.07 4.14
CA ASN A 109 -20.17 15.62 5.47
C ASN A 109 -19.01 14.88 6.14
N PRO A 110 -18.37 15.44 7.19
CA PRO A 110 -17.24 14.81 7.87
C PRO A 110 -17.64 13.50 8.59
N LYS A 111 -18.95 13.27 8.80
CA LYS A 111 -19.48 12.01 9.36
C LYS A 111 -19.69 10.90 8.33
N GLN A 112 -19.49 11.19 7.04
CA GLN A 112 -19.64 10.26 5.92
C GLN A 112 -18.38 10.26 5.04
N VAL A 113 -17.22 10.06 5.66
CA VAL A 113 -15.92 9.99 4.98
C VAL A 113 -15.57 8.53 4.69
N THR A 114 -15.30 8.22 3.43
CA THR A 114 -14.77 6.93 3.00
C THR A 114 -13.35 7.12 2.50
N ILE A 115 -12.38 6.47 3.13
CA ILE A 115 -11.00 6.42 2.62
C ILE A 115 -10.88 5.27 1.63
N PHE A 116 -10.18 5.49 0.51
CA PHE A 116 -9.96 4.47 -0.50
C PHE A 116 -8.59 4.61 -1.14
N GLY A 117 -8.00 3.49 -1.53
CA GLY A 117 -6.67 3.46 -2.11
C GLY A 117 -6.35 2.14 -2.79
N GLU A 118 -5.35 2.18 -3.66
CA GLU A 118 -4.87 1.04 -4.44
C GLU A 118 -3.42 0.68 -4.08
N SER A 119 -3.07 -0.61 -4.11
CA SER A 119 -1.73 -1.13 -3.79
C SER A 119 -1.25 -0.59 -2.42
N ALA A 120 -0.14 0.16 -2.37
CA ALA A 120 0.35 0.79 -1.14
C ALA A 120 -0.67 1.75 -0.51
N GLY A 121 -1.56 2.36 -1.29
CA GLY A 121 -2.69 3.15 -0.82
C GLY A 121 -3.78 2.27 -0.19
N GLY A 122 -4.04 1.07 -0.75
CA GLY A 122 -4.92 0.08 -0.15
C GLY A 122 -4.37 -0.46 1.18
N ALA A 123 -3.07 -0.78 1.20
CA ALA A 123 -2.36 -1.12 2.43
C ALA A 123 -2.45 0.02 3.47
N SER A 124 -2.24 1.27 3.05
CA SER A 124 -2.37 2.47 3.89
C SER A 124 -3.78 2.62 4.47
N VAL A 125 -4.83 2.43 3.65
CA VAL A 125 -6.23 2.43 4.10
C VAL A 125 -6.42 1.42 5.23
N GLY A 126 -5.96 0.18 5.05
CA GLY A 126 -6.06 -0.81 6.11
C GLY A 126 -5.16 -0.49 7.31
N MET A 127 -3.98 0.11 7.14
CA MET A 127 -3.16 0.58 8.26
C MET A 127 -3.88 1.66 9.09
N HIS A 128 -4.66 2.55 8.47
CA HIS A 128 -5.53 3.49 9.20
C HIS A 128 -6.72 2.81 9.89
N VAL A 129 -7.21 1.68 9.36
CA VAL A 129 -8.20 0.82 10.05
C VAL A 129 -7.59 0.15 11.28
N LEU A 130 -6.32 -0.27 11.20
CA LEU A 130 -5.60 -0.88 12.33
C LEU A 130 -5.19 0.17 13.37
N SER A 131 -4.66 1.32 12.96
CA SER A 131 -4.05 2.32 13.85
C SER A 131 -5.08 3.07 14.71
N PRO A 132 -5.06 2.94 16.06
CA PRO A 132 -6.06 3.51 16.96
C PRO A 132 -6.35 5.00 16.75
N ASP A 133 -5.30 5.80 16.59
CA ASP A 133 -5.40 7.25 16.45
C ASP A 133 -5.93 7.69 15.08
N SER A 134 -5.92 6.82 14.08
CA SER A 134 -6.46 7.12 12.75
C SER A 134 -7.96 6.84 12.65
N ARG A 135 -8.48 5.90 13.45
CA ARG A 135 -9.86 5.39 13.38
C ARG A 135 -10.95 6.46 13.47
N PRO A 136 -10.79 7.57 14.23
CA PRO A 136 -11.82 8.60 14.31
C PRO A 136 -12.02 9.42 13.02
N PHE A 137 -11.03 9.47 12.12
CA PHE A 137 -11.03 10.42 11.00
C PHE A 137 -11.77 9.94 9.75
N PHE A 138 -12.36 8.75 9.78
CA PHE A 138 -13.16 8.22 8.67
C PHE A 138 -14.27 7.29 9.13
N THR A 139 -15.27 7.12 8.26
CA THR A 139 -16.43 6.27 8.49
C THR A 139 -16.19 4.87 7.93
N ARG A 140 -15.83 4.75 6.65
CA ARG A 140 -15.69 3.47 5.91
C ARG A 140 -14.39 3.41 5.12
N ALA A 141 -14.03 2.22 4.63
CA ALA A 141 -12.77 1.99 3.93
C ALA A 141 -12.95 1.16 2.65
N ILE A 142 -12.18 1.45 1.61
CA ILE A 142 -12.08 0.63 0.40
C ILE A 142 -10.62 0.30 0.11
N MET A 143 -10.30 -0.98 -0.07
CA MET A 143 -8.94 -1.49 -0.28
C MET A 143 -8.85 -2.21 -1.62
N GLN A 144 -8.18 -1.60 -2.59
CA GLN A 144 -8.01 -2.15 -3.94
C GLN A 144 -6.60 -2.75 -4.08
N SER A 145 -6.48 -4.04 -4.36
CA SER A 145 -5.18 -4.68 -4.68
C SER A 145 -4.08 -4.46 -3.63
N GLY A 146 -4.46 -4.31 -2.35
CA GLY A 146 -3.50 -4.08 -1.26
C GLY A 146 -4.18 -3.99 0.10
N VAL A 147 -3.56 -4.63 1.10
CA VAL A 147 -4.02 -4.70 2.50
C VAL A 147 -2.81 -4.63 3.43
N PRO A 148 -2.96 -4.25 4.71
CA PRO A 148 -1.82 -3.97 5.58
C PRO A 148 -0.94 -5.18 5.89
N ASN A 149 -1.44 -6.41 5.75
CA ASN A 149 -0.69 -7.66 5.96
C ASN A 149 -0.03 -8.21 4.69
N THR A 150 0.03 -7.46 3.59
CA THR A 150 0.85 -7.87 2.44
C THR A 150 2.34 -7.88 2.79
N PRO A 151 3.13 -8.85 2.28
CA PRO A 151 4.51 -9.10 2.73
C PRO A 151 5.51 -7.97 2.43
N TRP A 152 5.14 -7.03 1.56
CA TRP A 152 5.96 -5.89 1.16
C TRP A 152 5.59 -4.58 1.88
N ALA A 153 4.49 -4.57 2.66
CA ALA A 153 3.94 -3.34 3.21
C ALA A 153 4.50 -2.93 4.56
N THR A 154 5.18 -3.83 5.28
CA THR A 154 5.79 -3.53 6.58
C THR A 154 7.14 -4.19 6.78
N VAL A 155 8.00 -3.58 7.60
CA VAL A 155 9.24 -4.18 8.10
C VAL A 155 9.36 -4.07 9.63
N SER A 156 10.23 -4.87 10.23
CA SER A 156 10.64 -4.70 11.63
C SER A 156 11.57 -3.49 11.78
N PHE A 157 11.70 -2.97 13.00
CA PHE A 157 12.65 -1.91 13.30
C PHE A 157 14.11 -2.28 13.00
N ASP A 158 14.49 -3.54 13.25
CA ASP A 158 15.86 -4.00 13.00
C ASP A 158 16.20 -3.93 11.51
N GLU A 159 15.28 -4.38 10.65
CA GLU A 159 15.46 -4.29 9.20
C GLU A 159 15.40 -2.84 8.70
N ALA A 160 14.49 -2.02 9.23
CA ALA A 160 14.41 -0.61 8.87
C ALA A 160 15.70 0.15 9.24
N ARG A 161 16.24 -0.10 10.44
CA ARG A 161 17.52 0.46 10.90
C ARG A 161 18.67 0.00 10.00
N ARG A 162 18.74 -1.29 9.66
CA ARG A 162 19.76 -1.82 8.74
C ARG A 162 19.74 -1.08 7.40
N ARG A 163 18.55 -0.84 6.83
CA ARG A 163 18.38 -0.10 5.56
C ARG A 163 18.79 1.36 5.69
N ALA A 164 18.37 2.04 6.77
CA ALA A 164 18.72 3.45 7.02
C ALA A 164 20.25 3.64 7.17
N THR A 165 20.91 2.78 7.95
CA THR A 165 22.36 2.83 8.12
C THR A 165 23.11 2.54 6.82
N LEU A 166 22.64 1.56 6.04
CA LEU A 166 23.24 1.25 4.74
C LEU A 166 23.06 2.40 3.73
N LEU A 167 21.90 3.05 3.69
CA LEU A 167 21.71 4.26 2.88
C LEU A 167 22.71 5.34 3.27
N GLY A 168 22.87 5.61 4.56
CA GLY A 168 23.87 6.54 5.08
C GLY A 168 25.27 6.24 4.57
N LYS A 169 25.70 4.97 4.64
CA LYS A 169 26.99 4.54 4.10
C LYS A 169 27.13 4.77 2.60
N LEU A 170 26.10 4.46 1.82
CA LEU A 170 26.09 4.59 0.35
C LEU A 170 26.20 6.05 -0.11
N VAL A 171 25.66 6.99 0.66
CA VAL A 171 25.75 8.43 0.36
C VAL A 171 26.91 9.12 1.09
N GLY A 172 27.81 8.35 1.72
CA GLY A 172 29.03 8.86 2.33
C GLY A 172 28.81 9.59 3.66
N CYS A 173 27.78 9.22 4.43
CA CYS A 173 27.67 9.63 5.83
C CYS A 173 28.66 8.86 6.69
N SER A 174 29.33 9.56 7.61
CA SER A 174 30.26 8.96 8.56
C SER A 174 29.55 8.04 9.53
N GLU A 175 30.26 7.01 10.01
CA GLU A 175 29.78 6.22 11.15
C GLU A 175 29.68 7.13 12.38
N GLY A 176 28.51 7.10 13.02
CA GLY A 176 28.14 8.01 14.09
C GLY A 176 26.87 7.55 14.79
N ASN A 177 26.38 8.36 15.73
CA ASN A 177 25.09 8.10 16.37
C ASN A 177 23.91 8.43 15.42
N ASP A 178 22.69 8.05 15.82
CA ASP A 178 21.50 8.24 14.98
C ASP A 178 21.24 9.71 14.61
N THR A 179 21.55 10.65 15.50
CA THR A 179 21.40 12.09 15.23
C THR A 179 22.37 12.54 14.14
N GLU A 180 23.64 12.15 14.24
CA GLU A 180 24.67 12.47 13.24
C GLU A 180 24.35 11.86 11.86
N LEU A 181 23.80 10.64 11.85
CA LEU A 181 23.34 9.99 10.63
C LEU A 181 22.20 10.79 9.98
N VAL A 182 21.17 11.15 10.76
CA VAL A 182 20.03 11.92 10.23
C VAL A 182 20.46 13.31 9.75
N ASP A 183 21.32 14.00 10.50
CA ASP A 183 21.85 15.31 10.12
C ASP A 183 22.65 15.23 8.81
N CYS A 184 23.46 14.18 8.64
CA CYS A 184 24.15 13.96 7.37
C CYS A 184 23.18 13.73 6.22
N LEU A 185 22.17 12.86 6.39
CA LEU A 185 21.19 12.55 5.37
C LEU A 185 20.36 13.79 4.96
N ARG A 186 19.99 14.64 5.92
CA ARG A 186 19.28 15.91 5.67
C ARG A 186 20.08 16.92 4.86
N ASN A 187 21.41 16.81 4.87
CA ASN A 187 22.30 17.68 4.09
C ASN A 187 22.57 17.14 2.67
N LYS A 188 22.06 15.96 2.32
CA LYS A 188 22.18 15.41 0.96
C LYS A 188 21.15 16.03 0.03
N HIS A 189 21.51 16.18 -1.24
CA HIS A 189 20.53 16.51 -2.25
C HIS A 189 19.52 15.36 -2.37
N PRO A 190 18.19 15.62 -2.49
CA PRO A 190 17.18 14.56 -2.52
C PRO A 190 17.47 13.44 -3.54
N GLN A 191 17.98 13.82 -4.72
CA GLN A 191 18.35 12.85 -5.76
C GLN A 191 19.45 11.88 -5.33
N GLU A 192 20.41 12.30 -4.50
CA GLU A 192 21.48 11.40 -4.01
C GLU A 192 20.91 10.26 -3.16
N LEU A 193 19.86 10.53 -2.40
CA LEU A 193 19.16 9.51 -1.60
C LEU A 193 18.38 8.55 -2.50
N ILE A 194 17.66 9.09 -3.50
CA ILE A 194 16.85 8.32 -4.46
C ILE A 194 17.74 7.38 -5.27
N ASP A 195 18.89 7.87 -5.76
CA ASP A 195 19.82 7.09 -6.58
C ASP A 195 20.37 5.86 -5.85
N GLN A 196 20.45 5.90 -4.51
CA GLN A 196 20.95 4.80 -3.68
C GLN A 196 19.82 3.98 -3.01
N GLU A 197 18.56 4.38 -3.13
CA GLU A 197 17.45 3.83 -2.37
C GLU A 197 17.30 2.31 -2.56
N TRP A 198 17.38 1.81 -3.79
CA TRP A 198 17.17 0.39 -4.10
C TRP A 198 18.31 -0.52 -3.63
N GLN A 199 19.50 0.03 -3.39
CA GLN A 199 20.69 -0.74 -3.00
C GLN A 199 20.62 -1.24 -1.54
N VAL A 200 19.64 -0.78 -0.76
CA VAL A 200 19.49 -1.19 0.64
C VAL A 200 18.72 -2.50 0.80
N LEU A 201 18.06 -2.99 -0.26
CA LEU A 201 17.31 -4.25 -0.22
C LEU A 201 18.25 -5.42 0.06
N PRO A 202 17.85 -6.36 0.93
CA PRO A 202 18.73 -7.45 1.37
C PRO A 202 18.94 -8.53 0.31
N TYR A 203 18.04 -8.63 -0.68
CA TYR A 203 18.04 -9.68 -1.70
C TYR A 203 17.57 -9.12 -3.04
N SER A 204 18.04 -9.73 -4.14
CA SER A 204 17.39 -9.59 -5.45
C SER A 204 15.98 -10.17 -5.34
N SER A 205 14.96 -9.35 -5.55
CA SER A 205 13.58 -9.73 -5.28
C SER A 205 12.60 -8.99 -6.18
N LEU A 206 11.44 -9.60 -6.39
CA LEU A 206 10.27 -8.95 -6.97
C LEU A 206 9.41 -8.39 -5.85
N PHE A 207 8.74 -7.27 -6.14
CA PHE A 207 7.67 -6.76 -5.26
C PHE A 207 8.15 -6.50 -3.82
N ARG A 208 9.36 -5.98 -3.65
CA ARG A 208 9.89 -5.49 -2.36
C ARG A 208 10.38 -4.07 -2.54
N PHE A 209 10.15 -3.24 -1.52
CA PHE A 209 10.45 -1.81 -1.57
C PHE A 209 11.33 -1.41 -0.37
N SER A 210 12.22 -0.44 -0.58
CA SER A 210 13.29 -0.11 0.35
C SER A 210 12.79 0.53 1.64
N PHE A 211 12.01 1.60 1.55
CA PHE A 211 11.49 2.31 2.71
C PHE A 211 9.97 2.21 2.72
N VAL A 212 9.46 1.40 3.65
CA VAL A 212 8.04 1.09 3.83
C VAL A 212 7.69 1.27 5.32
N PRO A 213 6.40 1.28 5.68
CA PRO A 213 5.99 1.35 7.08
C PRO A 213 6.73 0.38 8.01
N VAL A 214 7.02 0.84 9.23
CA VAL A 214 7.67 0.04 10.28
C VAL A 214 6.66 -0.31 11.37
N ILE A 215 6.76 -1.52 11.92
CA ILE A 215 5.96 -1.94 13.07
C ILE A 215 6.56 -1.29 14.31
N ASP A 216 5.97 -0.17 14.75
CA ASP A 216 6.58 0.75 15.72
C ASP A 216 6.05 0.66 17.15
N GLY A 217 4.97 -0.08 17.38
CA GLY A 217 4.27 -0.11 18.67
C GLY A 217 3.47 1.17 18.96
N VAL A 218 3.43 2.12 18.02
CA VAL A 218 2.77 3.43 18.18
C VAL A 218 1.70 3.61 17.11
N PHE A 219 2.08 3.84 15.84
CA PHE A 219 1.13 3.86 14.73
C PHE A 219 0.54 2.46 14.53
N LEU A 220 1.39 1.44 14.51
CA LEU A 220 1.04 0.02 14.47
C LEU A 220 1.44 -0.62 15.80
N PRO A 221 0.50 -0.77 16.75
CA PRO A 221 0.77 -1.38 18.06
C PRO A 221 1.40 -2.78 18.00
N ASP A 222 1.13 -3.54 16.94
CA ASP A 222 1.70 -4.86 16.69
C ASP A 222 1.75 -5.08 15.16
N THR A 223 2.23 -6.24 14.72
CA THR A 223 2.18 -6.66 13.32
C THR A 223 0.74 -6.61 12.79
N PRO A 224 0.52 -6.19 11.53
CA PRO A 224 -0.80 -6.19 10.94
C PRO A 224 -1.53 -7.53 11.07
N GLU A 225 -0.82 -8.64 10.86
CA GLU A 225 -1.36 -10.00 11.02
C GLU A 225 -1.86 -10.27 12.44
N ALA A 226 -1.08 -9.94 13.48
CA ALA A 226 -1.52 -10.10 14.86
C ALA A 226 -2.74 -9.21 15.19
N MET A 227 -2.76 -7.96 14.71
CA MET A 227 -3.88 -7.04 14.93
C MET A 227 -5.16 -7.52 14.25
N ILE A 228 -5.06 -8.03 13.03
CA ILE A 228 -6.18 -8.61 12.27
C ILE A 228 -6.71 -9.88 12.96
N ASN A 229 -5.82 -10.76 13.39
CA ASN A 229 -6.20 -12.03 14.02
C ASN A 229 -6.80 -11.86 15.43
N SER A 230 -6.46 -10.77 16.13
CA SER A 230 -6.99 -10.45 17.46
C SER A 230 -8.22 -9.54 17.45
N GLY A 231 -8.65 -9.03 16.29
CA GLY A 231 -9.77 -8.10 16.20
C GLY A 231 -9.42 -6.67 16.66
N ASN A 232 -8.15 -6.31 16.77
CA ASN A 232 -7.72 -4.98 17.19
C ASN A 232 -7.71 -3.99 16.02
N PHE A 233 -8.90 -3.60 15.58
CA PHE A 233 -9.07 -2.65 14.47
C PHE A 233 -10.40 -1.90 14.57
N LYS A 234 -10.62 -0.91 13.69
CA LYS A 234 -11.91 -0.23 13.56
C LYS A 234 -12.96 -1.17 12.96
N TYR A 235 -14.03 -1.43 13.71
CA TYR A 235 -15.23 -2.09 13.21
C TYR A 235 -16.07 -1.13 12.35
N THR A 236 -16.10 -1.37 11.04
CA THR A 236 -16.88 -0.59 10.08
C THR A 236 -17.16 -1.41 8.82
N GLN A 237 -17.88 -0.83 7.86
CA GLN A 237 -18.05 -1.43 6.54
C GLN A 237 -16.79 -1.21 5.71
N ILE A 238 -16.34 -2.29 5.06
CA ILE A 238 -15.22 -2.27 4.11
C ILE A 238 -15.66 -2.85 2.76
N MET A 239 -15.06 -2.36 1.68
CA MET A 239 -15.11 -2.98 0.36
C MET A 239 -13.68 -3.28 -0.08
N LEU A 240 -13.42 -4.44 -0.65
CA LEU A 240 -12.08 -4.83 -1.06
C LEU A 240 -12.12 -5.79 -2.24
N GLY A 241 -11.05 -5.82 -3.01
CA GLY A 241 -10.94 -6.66 -4.20
C GLY A 241 -9.55 -6.64 -4.80
N VAL A 242 -9.36 -7.48 -5.80
CA VAL A 242 -8.11 -7.67 -6.54
C VAL A 242 -8.39 -7.67 -8.04
N ASN A 243 -7.36 -7.43 -8.82
CA ASN A 243 -7.36 -7.69 -10.26
C ASN A 243 -6.99 -9.15 -10.52
N GLN A 244 -7.18 -9.58 -11.78
CA GLN A 244 -6.88 -10.94 -12.20
C GLN A 244 -5.36 -11.22 -12.19
N ASP A 245 -4.58 -10.34 -12.83
CA ASP A 245 -3.16 -10.58 -13.14
C ASP A 245 -2.24 -9.59 -12.37
N GLU A 246 -2.29 -9.67 -11.03
CA GLU A 246 -1.59 -8.74 -10.12
C GLU A 246 -0.05 -8.81 -10.23
N GLY A 247 0.50 -9.94 -10.69
CA GLY A 247 1.95 -10.18 -10.77
C GLY A 247 2.61 -9.64 -12.03
N SER A 248 1.86 -9.60 -13.13
CA SER A 248 2.31 -9.26 -14.49
C SER A 248 3.21 -8.03 -14.57
N TYR A 249 2.81 -6.93 -13.92
CA TYR A 249 3.59 -5.69 -13.88
C TYR A 249 4.97 -5.91 -13.27
N PHE A 250 5.06 -6.62 -12.15
CA PHE A 250 6.33 -6.79 -11.43
C PHE A 250 7.27 -7.77 -12.13
N LEU A 251 6.73 -8.75 -12.85
CA LEU A 251 7.51 -9.65 -13.68
C LEU A 251 8.21 -8.89 -14.81
N LEU A 252 7.50 -8.02 -15.52
CA LEU A 252 8.05 -7.20 -16.60
C LEU A 252 9.28 -6.38 -16.19
N TYR A 253 9.32 -5.87 -14.95
CA TYR A 253 10.37 -4.95 -14.49
C TYR A 253 11.52 -5.62 -13.73
N GLY A 254 11.42 -6.92 -13.43
CA GLY A 254 12.43 -7.57 -12.59
C GLY A 254 12.73 -9.03 -12.89
N ALA A 255 11.81 -9.77 -13.51
CA ALA A 255 12.01 -11.20 -13.73
C ALA A 255 12.72 -11.48 -15.07
N PRO A 256 13.58 -12.52 -15.14
CA PRO A 256 14.21 -12.93 -16.38
C PRO A 256 13.17 -13.45 -17.39
N GLY A 257 13.40 -13.19 -18.68
CA GLY A 257 12.54 -13.67 -19.77
C GLY A 257 11.27 -12.83 -20.04
N PHE A 258 10.95 -11.84 -19.19
CA PHE A 258 9.79 -10.97 -19.40
C PHE A 258 10.14 -9.69 -20.17
N SER A 259 9.30 -9.34 -21.13
CA SER A 259 9.45 -8.13 -21.95
C SER A 259 8.11 -7.61 -22.43
N LYS A 260 8.01 -6.28 -22.56
CA LYS A 260 6.83 -5.60 -23.10
C LYS A 260 6.65 -5.83 -24.60
N ASP A 261 7.70 -6.26 -25.29
CA ASP A 261 7.77 -6.33 -26.75
C ASP A 261 7.65 -7.76 -27.30
N ASN A 262 7.38 -8.75 -26.44
CA ASN A 262 7.16 -10.13 -26.85
C ASN A 262 6.12 -10.82 -25.94
N GLU A 263 5.82 -12.08 -26.23
CA GLU A 263 4.85 -12.87 -25.48
C GLU A 263 5.35 -13.33 -24.09
N SER A 264 6.62 -13.05 -23.75
CA SER A 264 7.29 -13.46 -22.51
C SER A 264 7.15 -14.95 -22.23
N LEU A 265 7.31 -15.79 -23.26
CA LEU A 265 7.34 -17.24 -23.14
C LEU A 265 8.65 -17.64 -22.42
N ILE A 266 8.56 -18.01 -21.14
CA ILE A 266 9.74 -18.24 -20.29
C ILE A 266 10.16 -19.71 -20.24
N SER A 267 11.46 -19.95 -20.17
CA SER A 267 11.98 -21.31 -20.00
C SER A 267 11.73 -21.84 -18.58
N ARG A 268 11.93 -23.15 -18.38
CA ARG A 268 11.90 -23.74 -17.03
C ARG A 268 12.99 -23.15 -16.13
N GLU A 269 14.14 -22.78 -16.69
CA GLU A 269 15.23 -22.14 -15.95
C GLU A 269 14.84 -20.75 -15.45
N ASP A 270 14.30 -19.91 -16.35
CA ASP A 270 13.80 -18.57 -16.01
C ASP A 270 12.67 -18.65 -14.96
N PHE A 271 11.77 -19.64 -15.08
CA PHE A 271 10.74 -19.90 -14.09
C PHE A 271 11.34 -20.16 -12.70
N LEU A 272 12.32 -21.06 -12.58
CA LEU A 272 12.93 -21.40 -11.30
C LEU A 272 13.71 -20.23 -10.68
N GLU A 273 14.33 -19.38 -11.50
CA GLU A 273 14.95 -18.14 -11.04
C GLU A 273 13.88 -17.13 -10.59
N GLY A 274 12.82 -16.97 -11.38
CA GLY A 274 11.67 -16.12 -11.05
C GLY A 274 11.03 -16.50 -9.71
N VAL A 275 10.84 -17.80 -9.43
CA VAL A 275 10.33 -18.29 -8.14
C VAL A 275 11.21 -17.80 -6.99
N LYS A 276 12.54 -17.93 -7.10
CA LYS A 276 13.48 -17.45 -6.07
C LYS A 276 13.34 -15.94 -5.84
N MET A 277 13.16 -15.17 -6.89
CA MET A 277 12.96 -13.71 -6.79
C MET A 277 11.57 -13.34 -6.24
N GLY A 278 10.53 -14.11 -6.54
CA GLY A 278 9.14 -13.87 -6.09
C GLY A 278 8.90 -14.21 -4.61
N VAL A 279 9.61 -15.21 -4.07
CA VAL A 279 9.55 -15.61 -2.66
C VAL A 279 10.94 -15.56 -2.00
N PRO A 280 11.58 -14.38 -1.92
CA PRO A 280 12.99 -14.24 -1.56
C PRO A 280 13.34 -14.65 -0.12
N HIS A 281 12.33 -14.80 0.74
CA HIS A 281 12.50 -15.21 2.14
C HIS A 281 12.39 -16.73 2.34
N ALA A 282 12.01 -17.48 1.30
CA ALA A 282 11.82 -18.93 1.38
C ALA A 282 13.17 -19.65 1.47
N ASN A 283 13.23 -20.69 2.30
CA ASN A 283 14.31 -21.66 2.27
C ASN A 283 14.09 -22.67 1.12
N GLU A 284 15.02 -23.61 0.93
CA GLU A 284 14.97 -24.60 -0.16
C GLU A 284 13.66 -25.39 -0.20
N ILE A 285 13.19 -25.88 0.96
CA ILE A 285 11.92 -26.62 1.06
C ILE A 285 10.73 -25.71 0.70
N GLY A 286 10.76 -24.44 1.11
CA GLY A 286 9.74 -23.47 0.74
C GLY A 286 9.70 -23.21 -0.77
N LEU A 287 10.86 -23.12 -1.43
CA LEU A 287 10.95 -23.00 -2.88
C LEU A 287 10.40 -24.23 -3.58
N GLU A 288 10.77 -25.43 -3.13
CA GLU A 288 10.26 -26.70 -3.66
C GLU A 288 8.73 -26.79 -3.53
N ALA A 289 8.16 -26.35 -2.40
CA ALA A 289 6.72 -26.33 -2.20
C ALA A 289 6.00 -25.39 -3.19
N VAL A 290 6.56 -24.20 -3.45
CA VAL A 290 6.02 -23.27 -4.44
C VAL A 290 6.12 -23.89 -5.84
N ILE A 291 7.28 -24.43 -6.21
CA ILE A 291 7.48 -25.06 -7.53
C ILE A 291 6.49 -26.22 -7.71
N LEU A 292 6.32 -27.07 -6.70
CA LEU A 292 5.39 -28.19 -6.71
C LEU A 292 3.95 -27.74 -6.94
N GLN A 293 3.52 -26.68 -6.27
CA GLN A 293 2.15 -26.18 -6.32
C GLN A 293 1.78 -25.56 -7.67
N TYR A 294 2.72 -24.86 -8.32
CA TYR A 294 2.44 -24.08 -9.54
C TYR A 294 2.97 -24.71 -10.83
N THR A 295 3.59 -25.90 -10.76
CA THR A 295 4.03 -26.63 -11.97
C THR A 295 2.98 -27.64 -12.41
N ASP A 296 2.57 -27.57 -13.69
CA ASP A 296 1.93 -28.71 -14.34
C ASP A 296 2.99 -29.76 -14.70
N TRP A 297 3.11 -30.78 -13.86
CA TRP A 297 4.13 -31.84 -14.01
C TRP A 297 3.93 -32.74 -15.23
N MET A 298 2.79 -32.66 -15.92
CA MET A 298 2.60 -33.36 -17.20
C MET A 298 3.11 -32.56 -18.40
N ASP A 299 3.42 -31.28 -18.20
CA ASP A 299 3.80 -30.33 -19.26
C ASP A 299 4.78 -29.27 -18.74
N GLU A 300 5.75 -29.71 -17.93
CA GLU A 300 6.61 -28.84 -17.10
C GLU A 300 7.50 -27.86 -17.89
N ASN A 301 7.74 -28.15 -19.18
CA ASN A 301 8.57 -27.34 -20.07
C ASN A 301 7.73 -26.41 -20.96
N ASN A 302 6.42 -26.33 -20.76
CA ASN A 302 5.56 -25.42 -21.52
C ASN A 302 5.81 -23.96 -21.11
N PRO A 303 6.32 -23.12 -22.02
CA PRO A 303 6.79 -21.78 -21.66
C PRO A 303 5.65 -20.80 -21.38
N GLN A 304 4.45 -21.04 -21.96
CA GLN A 304 3.27 -20.24 -21.63
C GLN A 304 2.78 -20.56 -20.22
N LYS A 305 2.68 -21.86 -19.86
CA LYS A 305 2.27 -22.26 -18.51
C LYS A 305 3.25 -21.77 -17.45
N ASN A 306 4.55 -21.80 -17.72
CA ASN A 306 5.54 -21.24 -16.81
C ASN A 306 5.37 -19.73 -16.63
N ARG A 307 5.11 -18.98 -17.72
CA ARG A 307 4.83 -17.53 -17.65
C ARG A 307 3.61 -17.24 -16.79
N ASP A 308 2.50 -17.92 -17.07
CA ASP A 308 1.23 -17.71 -16.38
C ASP A 308 1.36 -18.12 -14.89
N ALA A 309 2.05 -19.22 -14.60
CA ALA A 309 2.35 -19.64 -13.23
C ALA A 309 3.20 -18.62 -12.46
N MET A 310 4.16 -17.95 -13.12
CA MET A 310 4.90 -16.86 -12.46
C MET A 310 4.02 -15.66 -12.13
N ASP A 311 3.05 -15.33 -13.00
CA ASP A 311 2.08 -14.26 -12.72
C ASP A 311 1.25 -14.60 -11.49
N ASP A 312 0.70 -15.81 -11.46
CA ASP A 312 -0.07 -16.34 -10.33
C ASP A 312 0.77 -16.33 -9.04
N ILE A 313 2.01 -16.82 -9.04
CA ILE A 313 2.88 -16.84 -7.85
C ILE A 313 3.08 -15.42 -7.30
N VAL A 314 3.40 -14.46 -8.16
CA VAL A 314 3.67 -13.08 -7.72
C VAL A 314 2.38 -12.41 -7.25
N GLY A 315 1.26 -12.59 -7.95
CA GLY A 315 -0.03 -12.03 -7.58
C GLY A 315 -0.59 -12.63 -6.29
N ASP A 316 -0.57 -13.96 -6.16
CA ASP A 316 -1.08 -14.69 -5.01
C ASP A 316 -0.31 -14.34 -3.74
N GLN A 317 1.01 -14.42 -3.78
CA GLN A 317 1.85 -14.18 -2.62
C GLN A 317 1.76 -12.72 -2.13
N ASN A 318 1.70 -11.76 -3.05
CA ASN A 318 1.89 -10.35 -2.70
C ASN A 318 0.59 -9.56 -2.58
N VAL A 319 -0.52 -10.04 -3.16
CA VAL A 319 -1.78 -9.29 -3.19
C VAL A 319 -2.97 -10.17 -2.82
N ILE A 320 -3.23 -11.24 -3.58
CA ILE A 320 -4.50 -11.98 -3.50
C ILE A 320 -4.64 -12.74 -2.18
N CYS A 321 -3.66 -13.58 -1.82
CA CYS A 321 -3.76 -14.37 -0.59
C CYS A 321 -3.73 -13.50 0.69
N PRO A 322 -2.88 -12.47 0.81
CA PRO A 322 -2.94 -11.55 1.95
C PRO A 322 -4.31 -10.86 2.08
N LEU A 323 -4.91 -10.40 0.96
CA LEU A 323 -6.21 -9.76 0.96
C LEU A 323 -7.34 -10.73 1.32
N GLN A 324 -7.28 -11.98 0.86
CA GLN A 324 -8.21 -13.03 1.26
C GLN A 324 -8.11 -13.34 2.75
N HIS A 325 -6.89 -13.41 3.30
CA HIS A 325 -6.68 -13.56 4.75
C HIS A 325 -7.29 -12.40 5.52
N PHE A 326 -6.99 -11.16 5.11
CA PHE A 326 -7.56 -9.95 5.71
C PHE A 326 -9.09 -10.00 5.72
N ALA A 327 -9.70 -10.28 4.56
CA ALA A 327 -11.15 -10.29 4.40
C ALA A 327 -11.83 -11.32 5.31
N ARG A 328 -11.28 -12.55 5.39
CA ARG A 328 -11.81 -13.62 6.24
C ARG A 328 -11.73 -13.25 7.72
N SER A 329 -10.56 -12.82 8.18
CA SER A 329 -10.37 -12.45 9.59
C SER A 329 -11.20 -11.21 9.98
N TYR A 330 -11.33 -10.22 9.10
CA TYR A 330 -12.18 -9.05 9.33
C TYR A 330 -13.66 -9.43 9.44
N ALA A 331 -14.15 -10.29 8.54
CA ALA A 331 -15.53 -10.75 8.53
C ALA A 331 -15.88 -11.56 9.78
N GLN A 332 -14.97 -12.44 10.23
CA GLN A 332 -15.15 -13.24 11.45
C GLN A 332 -15.37 -12.34 12.67
N HIS A 333 -14.49 -11.37 12.93
CA HIS A 333 -14.63 -10.48 14.09
C HIS A 333 -15.83 -9.54 13.99
N THR A 334 -16.14 -9.05 12.79
CA THR A 334 -17.31 -8.17 12.60
C THR A 334 -18.61 -8.93 12.84
N SER A 335 -18.71 -10.19 12.39
CA SER A 335 -19.86 -11.05 12.64
C SER A 335 -20.08 -11.34 14.13
N LEU A 336 -19.00 -11.48 14.91
CA LEU A 336 -19.04 -11.69 16.36
C LEU A 336 -19.50 -10.43 17.11
N HIS A 337 -19.18 -9.24 16.59
CA HIS A 337 -19.69 -7.98 17.13
C HIS A 337 -21.16 -7.71 16.77
N THR A 338 -21.69 -8.37 15.72
CA THR A 338 -23.09 -8.27 15.30
C THR A 338 -23.91 -9.50 15.73
N GLN A 339 -24.29 -9.59 17.01
CA GLN A 339 -25.27 -10.54 17.55
C GLN A 339 -26.27 -9.79 18.46
N PRO A 340 -27.54 -10.22 18.57
CA PRO A 340 -28.65 -9.80 17.72
C PRO A 340 -29.57 -8.77 18.42
N GLY A 341 -29.79 -7.62 17.80
CA GLY A 341 -30.72 -6.62 18.33
C GLY A 341 -30.84 -5.31 17.53
N ALA A 342 -29.94 -5.05 16.59
CA ALA A 342 -30.04 -3.91 15.68
C ALA A 342 -30.73 -4.33 14.37
N PRO A 343 -31.86 -3.73 13.97
CA PRO A 343 -32.48 -4.01 12.69
C PRO A 343 -31.54 -3.60 11.56
N GLN A 344 -31.08 -4.57 10.77
CA GLN A 344 -30.51 -4.28 9.45
C GLN A 344 -31.66 -4.01 8.49
N THR A 345 -32.05 -2.75 8.30
CA THR A 345 -32.90 -2.36 7.18
C THR A 345 -32.01 -2.26 5.93
N TRP A 346 -31.92 -3.34 5.18
CA TRP A 346 -31.52 -3.29 3.77
C TRP A 346 -32.73 -2.74 2.98
N PRO A 347 -32.59 -1.64 2.22
CA PRO A 347 -33.62 -1.29 1.24
C PRO A 347 -33.64 -2.42 0.21
N GLY A 348 -34.76 -3.14 0.16
CA GLY A 348 -34.96 -4.25 -0.75
C GLY A 348 -34.72 -3.83 -2.19
N LEU A 349 -33.90 -4.61 -2.89
CA LEU A 349 -33.92 -4.72 -4.33
C LEU A 349 -35.25 -5.36 -4.73
N SER A 350 -36.26 -4.55 -4.98
CA SER A 350 -37.50 -4.96 -5.62
C SER A 350 -37.77 -4.03 -6.80
N GLY A 351 -37.67 -4.57 -8.02
CA GLY A 351 -38.23 -3.92 -9.21
C GLY A 351 -37.31 -3.88 -10.43
N TRP A 352 -36.96 -5.05 -10.97
CA TRP A 352 -36.71 -5.24 -12.40
C TRP A 352 -37.32 -6.59 -12.80
N GLU A 353 -38.64 -6.60 -12.97
CA GLU A 353 -39.37 -7.44 -13.94
C GLU A 353 -40.38 -6.55 -14.67
#